data_AF-A0A6B9ZPP0-F1
#
_entry.id   AF-A0A6B9ZPP0-F1
#
_cell.length_a   1.000
_cell.length_b   1.000
_cell.length_c   1.000
_cell.angle_alpha   90.00
_cell.angle_beta   90.00
_cell.angle_gamma   90.00
#
_symmetry.space_group_name_H-M   'P 1'
#
loop_
_entity.id
_entity.type
_entity.pdbx_description
1 polymer ?
#
loop_
_entity_poly.entity_id
_entity_poly.type
_entity_poly.pdbx_seq_one_letter_code
_entity_poly.pdbx_strand_id
1 'polypeptide(L)'
;MKMTPLVRELIRYCWVLAFIAAASAVVFMVVFRLGDGLRWEVMAMTGLRSLISGFANVALILLLRKWCPTQTTHQERTTRYILGYVLSFVLFTLTVPLESVLHPSKIHPALLDRLPGLLVVSIWNNSLVIVTHNLVILRFEKENAELENSRLKAANLESANLLLKQQIHPHFLFNALSMLKSLYKTDVPSGEAYLSHLVNFLRASLSEPQSRVTRLADEMKLCEDYLEMQRIRFEDAMTCHIDIPKEVLSDGFVPSFSVQSLLENAIKHNEATEASPLLIRVFYRDGWIVTENNLQIRKYIDAPSGKGLINLIERYRILTGDDVIISQEQHTFAVSIKVLSNEGSDHRG
;
A
#
# COMPACT_ATOMS: atom_id res chain seq x y z
N MET A 1 7.08 -5.70 -33.75
CA MET A 1 7.33 -5.16 -32.39
C MET A 1 6.24 -4.13 -32.11
N LYS A 2 5.26 -4.41 -31.24
CA LYS A 2 4.19 -3.43 -30.94
C LYS A 2 4.85 -2.19 -30.30
N MET A 3 4.63 -1.01 -30.89
CA MET A 3 5.12 0.25 -30.31
C MET A 3 4.41 0.49 -28.97
N THR A 4 5.19 0.61 -27.90
CA THR A 4 4.68 1.03 -26.59
C THR A 4 4.16 2.48 -26.67
N PRO A 5 3.20 2.86 -25.80
CA PRO A 5 2.68 4.24 -25.76
C PRO A 5 3.80 5.28 -25.60
N LEU A 6 4.79 5.00 -24.75
CA LEU A 6 5.99 5.83 -24.57
C LEU A 6 6.74 6.07 -25.90
N VAL A 7 6.99 5.03 -26.69
CA VAL A 7 7.75 5.16 -27.95
C VAL A 7 6.97 5.98 -28.98
N ARG A 8 5.64 5.82 -29.02
CA ARG A 8 4.78 6.62 -29.90
C ARG A 8 4.86 8.11 -29.54
N GLU A 9 4.85 8.42 -28.25
CA GLU A 9 4.93 9.79 -27.77
C GLU A 9 6.29 10.41 -28.06
N LEU A 10 7.40 9.70 -27.80
CA LEU A 10 8.75 10.15 -28.14
C LEU A 10 8.89 10.48 -29.64
N ILE A 11 8.39 9.60 -30.52
CA ILE A 11 8.40 9.83 -31.97
C ILE A 11 7.59 11.08 -32.36
N ARG A 12 6.43 11.30 -31.73
CA ARG A 12 5.63 12.51 -31.97
C ARG A 12 6.41 13.78 -31.60
N TYR A 13 7.12 13.77 -30.47
CA TYR A 13 7.95 14.92 -30.08
C TYR A 13 9.17 15.11 -31.00
N CYS A 14 9.74 14.05 -31.59
CA CYS A 14 10.78 14.20 -32.62
C CYS A 14 10.31 15.04 -33.81
N TRP A 15 9.09 14.81 -34.29
CA TRP A 15 8.50 15.60 -35.38
C TRP A 15 8.28 17.07 -34.99
N VAL A 16 7.76 17.31 -33.78
CA VAL A 16 7.57 18.66 -33.26
C VAL A 16 8.90 19.40 -33.13
N LEU A 17 9.93 18.75 -32.59
CA LEU A 17 11.27 19.32 -32.46
C LEU A 17 11.93 19.60 -33.81
N ALA A 18 11.73 18.72 -34.81
CA ALA A 18 12.22 18.95 -36.16
C ALA A 18 11.60 20.20 -36.78
N PHE A 19 10.30 20.40 -36.60
CA PHE A 19 9.60 21.60 -37.07
C PHE A 19 10.08 22.87 -36.35
N ILE A 20 10.21 22.82 -35.02
CA ILE A 20 10.73 23.95 -34.23
C ILE A 20 12.18 24.28 -34.63
N ALA A 21 13.04 23.29 -34.82
CA ALA A 21 14.41 23.48 -35.25
C ALA A 21 14.47 24.15 -36.64
N ALA A 22 13.67 23.67 -37.59
CA ALA A 22 13.54 24.27 -38.92
C ALA A 22 13.08 25.73 -38.85
N ALA A 23 12.02 26.03 -38.08
CA ALA A 23 11.52 27.39 -37.89
C ALA A 23 12.55 28.31 -37.22
N SER A 24 13.29 27.81 -36.21
CA SER A 24 14.33 28.58 -35.51
C SER A 24 15.49 28.96 -36.44
N ALA A 25 15.86 28.10 -37.39
CA ALA A 25 16.90 28.39 -38.37
C ALA A 25 16.52 29.56 -39.29
N VAL A 26 15.23 29.67 -39.65
CA VAL A 26 14.70 30.79 -40.44
C VAL A 26 14.79 32.10 -39.66
N VAL A 27 14.31 32.11 -38.41
CA VAL A 27 14.37 33.29 -37.55
C VAL A 27 15.82 33.75 -37.37
N PHE A 28 16.74 32.82 -37.12
CA PHE A 28 18.15 33.13 -36.98
C PHE A 28 18.75 33.78 -38.24
N MET A 29 18.48 33.23 -39.43
CA MET A 29 18.96 33.82 -40.69
C MET A 29 18.43 35.24 -40.92
N VAL A 30 17.14 35.47 -40.64
CA VAL A 30 16.48 36.78 -40.82
C VAL A 30 17.03 37.82 -39.84
N VAL A 31 17.18 37.46 -38.56
CA VAL A 31 17.64 38.38 -37.50
C VAL A 31 19.09 38.80 -37.71
N PHE A 32 19.97 37.85 -38.05
CA PHE A 32 21.40 38.11 -38.20
C PHE A 32 21.81 38.56 -39.61
N ARG A 33 20.84 38.73 -40.53
CA ARG A 33 21.06 39.11 -41.94
C ARG A 33 22.15 38.26 -42.61
N LEU A 34 22.14 36.96 -42.32
CA LEU A 34 23.09 36.00 -42.87
C LEU A 34 22.64 35.58 -44.28
N GLY A 35 23.04 36.36 -45.28
CA GLY A 35 22.84 36.06 -46.70
C GLY A 35 21.68 36.81 -47.37
N ASP A 36 21.73 36.87 -48.71
CA ASP A 36 20.75 37.55 -49.55
C ASP A 36 19.48 36.69 -49.75
N GLY A 37 18.64 36.59 -48.71
CA GLY A 37 17.28 36.03 -48.79
C GLY A 37 17.03 34.70 -48.08
N LEU A 38 15.80 34.20 -48.21
CA LEU A 38 15.30 33.02 -47.50
C LEU A 38 15.82 31.71 -48.15
N ARG A 39 16.82 31.08 -47.52
CA ARG A 39 17.37 29.80 -47.98
C ARG A 39 16.58 28.62 -47.40
N TRP A 40 15.52 28.21 -48.09
CA TRP A 40 14.67 27.08 -47.70
C TRP A 40 15.45 25.76 -47.50
N GLU A 41 16.57 25.60 -48.19
CA GLU A 41 17.45 24.41 -48.10
C GLU A 41 18.10 24.26 -46.72
N VAL A 42 18.53 25.37 -46.09
CA VAL A 42 19.13 25.36 -44.75
C VAL A 42 18.08 24.99 -43.69
N MET A 43 16.85 25.46 -43.87
CA MET A 43 15.71 25.09 -43.04
C MET A 43 15.41 23.59 -43.14
N ALA A 44 15.30 23.06 -44.37
CA ALA A 44 15.02 21.65 -44.61
C ALA A 44 16.13 20.74 -44.04
N MET A 45 17.40 21.10 -44.21
CA MET A 45 18.53 20.37 -43.66
C MET A 45 18.56 20.40 -42.13
N THR A 46 18.28 21.55 -41.50
CA THR A 46 18.26 21.65 -40.04
C THR A 46 17.12 20.83 -39.43
N GLY A 47 15.93 20.87 -40.04
CA GLY A 47 14.81 20.03 -39.64
C GLY A 47 15.10 18.54 -39.79
N LEU A 48 15.67 18.14 -40.94
CA LEU A 48 16.03 16.75 -41.22
C LEU A 48 17.11 16.23 -40.26
N ARG A 49 18.16 17.00 -40.00
CA ARG A 49 19.22 16.67 -39.02
C ARG A 49 18.62 16.48 -37.62
N SER A 50 17.73 17.36 -37.20
CA SER A 50 17.02 17.27 -35.91
C SER A 50 16.15 16.01 -35.83
N LEU A 51 15.45 15.68 -36.91
CA LEU A 51 14.59 14.49 -37.00
C LEU A 51 15.41 13.18 -36.91
N ILE A 52 16.51 13.09 -37.68
CA ILE A 52 17.41 11.93 -37.67
C ILE A 52 18.04 11.78 -36.28
N SER A 53 18.53 12.87 -35.68
CA SER A 53 19.08 12.89 -34.32
C SER A 53 18.05 12.42 -33.27
N GLY A 54 16.80 12.86 -33.39
CA GLY A 54 15.70 12.41 -32.53
C GLY A 54 15.42 10.91 -32.66
N PHE A 55 15.25 10.40 -33.88
CA PHE A 55 15.04 8.96 -34.10
C PHE A 55 16.23 8.11 -33.66
N ALA A 56 17.45 8.58 -33.89
CA ALA A 56 18.66 7.92 -33.46
C ALA A 56 18.73 7.82 -31.92
N ASN A 57 18.33 8.87 -31.20
CA ASN A 57 18.19 8.85 -29.74
C ASN A 57 17.10 7.87 -29.27
N VAL A 58 15.94 7.81 -29.93
CA VAL A 58 14.89 6.81 -29.61
C VAL A 58 15.40 5.39 -29.82
N ALA A 59 16.10 5.12 -30.93
CA ALA A 59 16.71 3.83 -31.20
C ALA A 59 17.75 3.46 -30.14
N LEU A 60 18.59 4.42 -29.74
CA LEU A 60 19.56 4.26 -28.66
C LEU A 60 18.90 3.89 -27.33
N ILE A 61 17.80 4.56 -26.96
CA ILE A 61 17.03 4.24 -25.74
C ILE A 61 16.52 2.79 -25.79
N LEU A 62 15.94 2.38 -26.91
CA LEU A 62 15.42 1.02 -27.08
C LEU A 62 16.53 -0.05 -27.04
N LEU A 63 17.68 0.24 -27.64
CA LEU A 63 18.84 -0.65 -27.65
C LEU A 63 19.45 -0.79 -26.26
N LEU A 64 19.67 0.31 -25.54
CA LEU A 64 20.20 0.31 -24.17
C LEU A 64 19.29 -0.50 -23.23
N ARG A 65 17.96 -0.29 -23.30
CA ARG A 65 17.00 -1.06 -22.50
C ARG A 65 16.99 -2.55 -22.83
N LYS A 66 17.24 -2.93 -24.09
CA LYS A 66 17.26 -4.33 -24.52
C LYS A 66 18.58 -5.03 -24.16
N TRP A 67 19.71 -4.35 -24.31
CA TRP A 67 21.05 -4.95 -24.19
C TRP A 67 21.66 -4.81 -22.79
N CYS A 68 21.19 -3.85 -21.98
CA CYS A 68 21.71 -3.59 -20.64
C CYS A 68 20.57 -3.40 -19.61
N PRO A 69 19.75 -4.43 -19.35
CA PRO A 69 18.62 -4.35 -18.42
C PRO A 69 19.01 -4.23 -16.95
N THR A 70 20.26 -4.55 -16.59
CA THR A 70 20.77 -4.60 -15.20
C THR A 70 21.50 -3.32 -14.76
N GLN A 71 21.53 -2.27 -15.58
CA GLN A 71 22.15 -1.01 -15.17
C GLN A 71 21.29 -0.27 -14.15
N THR A 72 21.96 0.42 -13.22
CA THR A 72 21.29 1.37 -12.34
C THR A 72 20.73 2.55 -13.17
N THR A 73 19.62 3.14 -12.73
CA THR A 73 18.96 4.27 -13.44
C THR A 73 19.91 5.43 -13.73
N HIS A 74 20.90 5.67 -12.86
CA HIS A 74 21.91 6.69 -13.06
C HIS A 74 22.89 6.32 -14.20
N GLN A 75 23.41 5.09 -14.21
CA GLN A 75 24.35 4.61 -15.23
C GLN A 75 23.72 4.54 -16.62
N GLU A 76 22.45 4.13 -16.71
CA GLU A 76 21.71 4.13 -17.98
C GLU A 76 21.59 5.55 -18.54
N ARG A 77 21.26 6.53 -17.68
CA ARG A 77 21.12 7.94 -18.08
C ARG A 77 22.43 8.53 -18.57
N THR A 78 23.53 8.34 -17.84
CA THR A 78 24.84 8.86 -18.24
C THR A 78 25.32 8.23 -19.54
N THR A 79 25.18 6.91 -19.69
CA THR A 79 25.57 6.18 -20.91
C THR A 79 24.78 6.69 -22.12
N ARG A 80 23.45 6.86 -21.96
CA ARG A 80 22.59 7.41 -23.00
C ARG A 80 23.00 8.83 -23.40
N TYR A 81 23.31 9.71 -22.44
CA TYR A 81 23.68 11.09 -22.75
C TYR A 81 25.00 11.15 -23.52
N ILE A 82 26.04 10.43 -23.06
CA ILE A 82 27.35 10.39 -23.73
C ILE A 82 27.20 9.85 -25.16
N LEU A 83 26.55 8.69 -25.32
CA LEU A 83 26.34 8.07 -26.63
C LEU A 83 25.47 8.95 -27.54
N GLY A 84 24.46 9.64 -27.00
CA GLY A 84 23.63 10.57 -27.74
C GLY A 84 24.42 11.75 -28.32
N TYR A 85 25.32 12.37 -27.55
CA TYR A 85 26.16 13.46 -28.04
C TYR A 85 27.16 12.98 -29.11
N VAL A 86 27.79 11.82 -28.91
CA VAL A 86 28.69 11.21 -29.90
C VAL A 86 27.94 10.91 -31.19
N LEU A 87 26.77 10.28 -31.09
CA LEU A 87 25.92 9.93 -32.24
C LEU A 87 25.46 11.17 -33.00
N SER A 88 25.02 12.21 -32.30
CA SER A 88 24.63 13.47 -32.93
C SER A 88 25.78 14.13 -33.68
N PHE A 89 26.97 14.20 -33.06
CA PHE A 89 28.14 14.79 -33.72
C PHE A 89 28.57 14.02 -34.98
N VAL A 90 28.55 12.68 -34.94
CA VAL A 90 28.83 11.84 -36.10
C VAL A 90 27.79 12.08 -37.21
N LEU A 91 26.51 12.09 -36.87
CA LEU A 91 25.43 12.34 -37.83
C LEU A 91 25.55 13.72 -38.49
N PHE A 92 25.85 14.77 -37.72
CA PHE A 92 26.04 16.11 -38.26
C PHE A 92 27.26 16.20 -39.18
N THR A 93 28.38 15.58 -38.81
CA THR A 93 29.59 15.55 -39.65
C THR A 93 29.36 14.80 -40.97
N LEU A 94 28.62 13.69 -40.94
CA LEU A 94 28.28 12.91 -42.14
C LEU A 94 27.42 13.68 -43.15
N THR A 95 26.71 14.73 -42.73
CA THR A 95 25.90 15.55 -43.62
C THR A 95 26.65 16.70 -44.29
N VAL A 96 27.92 16.96 -43.92
CA VAL A 96 28.73 18.05 -44.49
C VAL A 96 29.05 17.85 -45.99
N PRO A 97 29.43 16.65 -46.47
CA PRO A 97 29.66 16.41 -47.89
C PRO A 97 28.38 16.62 -48.72
N LEU A 98 27.23 16.22 -48.19
CA LEU A 98 25.94 16.40 -48.85
C LEU A 98 25.59 17.89 -49.03
N GLU A 99 25.84 18.71 -48.00
CA GLU A 99 25.66 20.16 -48.07
C GLU A 99 26.60 20.81 -49.09
N SER A 100 27.82 20.28 -49.24
CA SER A 100 28.78 20.78 -50.23
C SER A 100 28.39 20.48 -51.68
N VAL A 101 27.72 19.35 -51.94
CA VAL A 101 27.21 18.99 -53.27
C VAL A 101 26.00 19.85 -53.66
N LEU A 102 25.15 20.18 -52.70
CA LEU A 102 23.95 21.01 -52.93
C LEU A 102 24.29 22.50 -53.09
N HIS A 103 25.41 22.94 -52.51
CA HIS A 103 25.88 24.32 -52.62
C HIS A 103 27.34 24.39 -53.10
N PRO A 104 27.57 24.24 -54.42
CA PRO A 104 28.88 24.43 -55.02
C PRO A 104 29.25 25.92 -54.99
N SER A 105 29.78 26.37 -53.86
CA SER A 105 30.38 27.70 -53.69
C SER A 105 31.88 27.62 -53.96
N LYS A 106 32.48 28.68 -54.52
CA LYS A 106 33.85 28.66 -55.06
C LYS A 106 34.96 28.53 -54.00
N ILE A 107 34.64 28.50 -52.70
CA ILE A 107 35.60 28.32 -51.61
C ILE A 107 34.94 27.44 -50.54
N HIS A 108 35.28 26.15 -50.53
CA HIS A 108 34.97 25.28 -49.41
C HIS A 108 36.15 25.34 -48.43
N PRO A 109 36.05 26.04 -47.28
CA PRO A 109 37.05 25.92 -46.23
C PRO A 109 37.20 24.45 -45.84
N ALA A 110 38.41 24.05 -45.42
CA ALA A 110 38.70 22.67 -45.09
C ALA A 110 37.71 22.19 -44.02
N LEU A 111 37.38 20.89 -44.01
CA LEU A 111 36.47 20.29 -43.01
C LEU A 111 36.87 20.70 -41.59
N LEU A 112 38.17 20.78 -41.33
CA LEU A 112 38.77 21.17 -40.05
C LEU A 112 38.31 22.56 -39.56
N ASP A 113 38.14 23.52 -40.47
CA ASP A 113 37.73 24.89 -40.14
C ASP A 113 36.23 24.98 -39.76
N ARG A 114 35.42 24.01 -40.20
CA ARG A 114 33.98 23.94 -39.91
C ARG A 114 33.66 23.16 -38.64
N LEU A 115 34.60 22.36 -38.12
CA LEU A 115 34.39 21.50 -36.95
C LEU A 115 33.88 22.27 -35.71
N PRO A 116 34.41 23.45 -35.36
CA PRO A 116 33.94 24.17 -34.16
C PRO A 116 32.47 24.57 -34.25
N GLY A 117 32.03 25.08 -35.41
CA GLY A 117 30.64 25.47 -35.62
C GLY A 117 29.69 24.25 -35.62
N LEU A 118 30.10 23.15 -36.24
CA LEU A 118 29.33 21.90 -36.26
C LEU A 118 29.19 21.30 -34.85
N LEU A 119 30.24 21.35 -34.04
CA LEU A 119 30.20 20.91 -32.64
C LEU A 119 29.15 21.71 -31.85
N VAL A 120 29.17 23.04 -31.92
CA VAL A 120 28.23 23.90 -31.19
C VAL A 120 26.78 23.61 -31.59
N VAL A 121 26.50 23.51 -32.90
CA VAL A 121 25.14 23.24 -33.39
C VAL A 121 24.68 21.82 -33.02
N SER A 122 25.57 20.82 -33.10
CA SER A 122 25.27 19.43 -32.71
C SER A 122 24.97 19.33 -31.21
N ILE A 123 25.77 19.97 -30.37
CA ILE A 123 25.57 20.03 -28.91
C ILE A 123 24.24 20.68 -28.59
N TRP A 124 23.93 21.84 -29.19
CA TRP A 124 22.68 22.55 -28.96
C TRP A 124 21.46 21.72 -29.38
N ASN A 125 21.48 21.17 -30.59
CA ASN A 125 20.38 20.34 -31.11
C ASN A 125 20.16 19.10 -30.22
N ASN A 126 21.24 18.37 -29.90
CA ASN A 126 21.16 17.16 -29.10
C ASN A 126 20.72 17.46 -27.66
N SER A 127 21.12 18.59 -27.08
CA SER A 127 20.66 19.03 -25.76
C SER A 127 19.14 19.18 -25.74
N LEU A 128 18.56 19.84 -26.74
CA LEU A 128 17.11 20.04 -26.86
C LEU A 128 16.37 18.70 -27.01
N VAL A 129 16.90 17.79 -27.84
CA VAL A 129 16.36 16.44 -28.02
C VAL A 129 16.37 15.67 -26.69
N ILE A 130 17.52 15.60 -26.02
CA ILE A 130 17.68 14.88 -24.75
C ILE A 130 16.75 15.44 -23.67
N VAL A 131 16.67 16.76 -23.51
CA VAL A 131 15.79 17.39 -22.51
C VAL A 131 14.33 17.02 -22.75
N THR A 132 13.87 17.11 -24.00
CA THR A 132 12.48 16.77 -24.35
C THR A 132 12.19 15.30 -24.10
N HIS A 133 13.07 14.40 -24.52
CA HIS A 133 12.90 12.96 -24.28
C HIS A 133 12.89 12.65 -22.78
N ASN A 134 13.77 13.29 -21.99
CA ASN A 134 13.77 13.16 -20.53
C ASN A 134 12.45 13.60 -19.91
N LEU A 135 11.89 14.73 -20.34
CA LEU A 135 10.61 15.24 -19.80
C LEU A 135 9.46 14.28 -20.11
N VAL A 136 9.42 13.71 -21.31
CA VAL A 136 8.39 12.71 -21.69
C VAL A 136 8.55 11.43 -20.88
N ILE A 137 9.76 10.92 -20.73
CA ILE A 137 10.04 9.73 -19.93
C ILE A 137 9.64 9.97 -18.46
N LEU A 138 10.04 11.10 -17.88
CA LEU A 138 9.71 11.46 -16.49
C LEU A 138 8.21 11.61 -16.27
N ARG A 139 7.47 12.21 -17.23
CA ARG A 139 6.00 12.27 -17.17
C ARG A 139 5.39 10.88 -17.15
N PHE A 140 5.81 10.01 -18.07
CA PHE A 140 5.28 8.65 -18.18
C PHE A 140 5.61 7.80 -16.93
N GLU A 141 6.81 7.93 -16.38
CA GLU A 141 7.20 7.26 -15.13
C GLU A 141 6.37 7.76 -13.95
N LYS A 142 6.15 9.08 -13.85
CA LYS A 142 5.32 9.69 -12.82
C LYS A 142 3.86 9.21 -12.90
N GLU A 143 3.25 9.21 -14.09
CA GLU A 143 1.87 8.74 -14.27
C GLU A 143 1.71 7.27 -13.88
N ASN A 144 2.67 6.40 -14.23
CA ASN A 144 2.64 5.00 -13.83
C ASN A 144 2.80 4.83 -12.31
N ALA A 145 3.69 5.61 -11.69
CA ALA A 145 3.88 5.59 -10.23
C ALA A 145 2.63 6.07 -9.48
N GLU A 146 1.96 7.11 -9.99
CA GLU A 146 0.70 7.62 -9.43
C GLU A 146 -0.43 6.59 -9.56
N LEU A 147 -0.55 5.93 -10.71
CA LEU A 147 -1.51 4.86 -10.92
C LEU A 147 -1.28 3.68 -9.97
N GLU A 148 -0.03 3.26 -9.81
CA GLU A 148 0.32 2.18 -8.89
C GLU A 148 0.06 2.57 -7.43
N ASN A 149 0.40 3.80 -7.03
CA ASN A 149 0.09 4.31 -5.71
C ASN A 149 -1.43 4.32 -5.44
N SER A 150 -2.23 4.73 -6.43
CA SER A 150 -3.69 4.70 -6.33
C SER A 150 -4.23 3.28 -6.19
N ARG A 151 -3.67 2.30 -6.90
CA ARG A 151 -4.04 0.88 -6.78
C ARG A 151 -3.72 0.33 -5.40
N LEU A 152 -2.51 0.61 -4.90
CA LEU A 152 -2.10 0.18 -3.55
C LEU A 152 -2.99 0.80 -2.47
N LYS A 153 -3.35 2.08 -2.59
CA LYS A 153 -4.31 2.74 -1.69
C LYS A 153 -5.69 2.08 -1.73
N ALA A 154 -6.20 1.78 -2.92
CA ALA A 154 -7.49 1.11 -3.08
C ALA A 154 -7.48 -0.29 -2.45
N ALA A 155 -6.44 -1.09 -2.70
CA ALA A 155 -6.29 -2.41 -2.10
C ALA A 155 -6.17 -2.35 -0.57
N ASN A 156 -5.47 -1.35 -0.04
CA ASN A 156 -5.36 -1.14 1.40
C ASN A 156 -6.71 -0.73 2.03
N LEU A 157 -7.46 0.16 1.38
CA LEU A 157 -8.81 0.54 1.83
C LEU A 157 -9.78 -0.64 1.79
N GLU A 158 -9.71 -1.47 0.75
CA GLU A 158 -10.51 -2.69 0.65
C GLU A 158 -10.16 -3.68 1.76
N SER A 159 -8.87 -3.89 2.04
CA SER A 159 -8.40 -4.71 3.15
C SER A 159 -8.88 -4.16 4.50
N ALA A 160 -8.74 -2.85 4.74
CA ALA A 160 -9.25 -2.20 5.94
C ALA A 160 -10.77 -2.34 6.06
N ASN A 161 -11.52 -2.21 4.96
CA ASN A 161 -12.96 -2.42 4.94
C ASN A 161 -13.34 -3.87 5.25
N LEU A 162 -12.58 -4.84 4.72
CA LEU A 162 -12.76 -6.25 5.03
C LEU A 162 -12.51 -6.54 6.51
N LEU A 163 -11.46 -5.94 7.10
CA LEU A 163 -11.17 -6.03 8.53
C LEU A 163 -12.28 -5.42 9.38
N LEU A 164 -12.81 -4.26 8.99
CA LEU A 164 -13.98 -3.63 9.63
C LEU A 164 -15.22 -4.53 9.55
N LYS A 165 -15.48 -5.15 8.39
CA LYS A 165 -16.59 -6.11 8.22
C LYS A 165 -16.43 -7.37 9.06
N GLN A 166 -15.21 -7.75 9.43
CA GLN A 166 -14.95 -8.88 10.32
C GLN A 166 -15.18 -8.56 11.80
N GLN A 167 -15.20 -7.28 12.20
CA GLN A 167 -15.37 -6.89 13.60
C GLN A 167 -16.76 -7.25 14.17
N ILE A 168 -17.78 -7.37 13.32
CA ILE A 168 -19.04 -8.01 13.72
C ILE A 168 -19.07 -9.39 13.09
N HIS A 169 -18.80 -10.43 13.88
CA HIS A 169 -18.93 -11.81 13.44
C HIS A 169 -20.39 -12.06 13.00
N PRO A 170 -20.70 -12.18 11.68
CA PRO A 170 -22.08 -12.30 11.23
C PRO A 170 -22.76 -13.54 11.81
N HIS A 171 -21.97 -14.59 12.01
CA HIS A 171 -22.37 -15.82 12.67
C HIS A 171 -22.78 -15.62 14.13
N PHE A 172 -22.10 -14.76 14.90
CA PHE A 172 -22.50 -14.43 16.26
C PHE A 172 -23.89 -13.77 16.25
N LEU A 173 -24.11 -12.80 15.35
CA LEU A 173 -25.39 -12.10 15.25
C LEU A 173 -26.54 -13.06 14.89
N PHE A 174 -26.34 -13.95 13.91
CA PHE A 174 -27.34 -14.95 13.56
C PHE A 174 -27.67 -15.88 14.73
N ASN A 175 -26.66 -16.37 15.45
CA ASN A 175 -26.88 -17.22 16.62
C ASN A 175 -27.59 -16.48 17.76
N ALA A 176 -27.22 -15.23 18.01
CA ALA A 176 -27.86 -14.41 19.02
C ALA A 176 -29.35 -14.18 18.71
N LEU A 177 -29.67 -13.88 17.44
CA LEU A 177 -31.06 -13.71 16.98
C LEU A 177 -31.85 -15.03 17.05
N SER A 178 -31.23 -16.16 16.72
CA SER A 178 -31.85 -17.48 16.86
C SER A 178 -32.16 -17.85 18.31
N MET A 179 -31.23 -17.57 19.23
CA MET A 179 -31.45 -17.73 20.67
C MET A 179 -32.58 -16.82 21.15
N LEU A 180 -32.55 -15.55 20.78
CA LEU A 180 -33.60 -14.60 21.13
C LEU A 180 -34.98 -15.05 20.66
N LYS A 181 -35.08 -15.56 19.42
CA LYS A 181 -36.32 -16.13 18.87
C LYS A 181 -36.81 -17.34 19.68
N SER A 182 -35.89 -18.16 20.20
CA SER A 182 -36.24 -19.30 21.05
C SER A 182 -36.73 -18.84 22.43
N LEU A 183 -36.03 -17.87 23.04
CA LEU A 183 -36.40 -17.30 24.34
C LEU A 183 -37.78 -16.65 24.29
N TYR A 184 -38.09 -15.84 23.29
CA TYR A 184 -39.45 -15.26 23.15
C TYR A 184 -40.59 -16.30 23.03
N LYS A 185 -40.29 -17.56 22.70
CA LYS A 185 -41.27 -18.65 22.69
C LYS A 185 -41.37 -19.41 24.02
N THR A 186 -40.31 -19.39 24.82
CA THR A 186 -40.14 -20.27 25.99
C THR A 186 -40.16 -19.47 27.30
N ASP A 187 -39.43 -18.36 27.35
CA ASP A 187 -39.32 -17.45 28.48
C ASP A 187 -39.15 -16.00 27.99
N VAL A 188 -40.25 -15.24 27.98
CA VAL A 188 -40.30 -13.86 27.50
C VAL A 188 -39.43 -12.93 28.37
N PRO A 189 -39.52 -12.94 29.71
CA PRO A 189 -38.61 -12.18 30.58
C PRO A 189 -37.12 -12.39 30.26
N SER A 190 -36.67 -13.64 30.11
CA SER A 190 -35.27 -13.94 29.74
C SER A 190 -34.93 -13.45 28.33
N GLY A 191 -35.90 -13.49 27.39
CA GLY A 191 -35.75 -12.91 26.06
C GLY A 191 -35.55 -11.39 26.07
N GLU A 192 -36.30 -10.66 26.90
CA GLU A 192 -36.13 -9.21 27.06
C GLU A 192 -34.78 -8.85 27.67
N ALA A 193 -34.35 -9.58 28.71
CA ALA A 193 -33.04 -9.41 29.30
C ALA A 193 -31.91 -9.69 28.29
N TYR A 194 -32.01 -10.79 27.55
CA TYR A 194 -31.05 -11.15 26.49
C TYR A 194 -30.97 -10.08 25.40
N LEU A 195 -32.10 -9.53 24.96
CA LEU A 195 -32.15 -8.46 23.97
C LEU A 195 -31.47 -7.18 24.49
N SER A 196 -31.69 -6.82 25.75
CA SER A 196 -31.06 -5.65 26.38
C SER A 196 -29.53 -5.76 26.36
N HIS A 197 -28.99 -6.91 26.82
CA HIS A 197 -27.55 -7.17 26.78
C HIS A 197 -26.99 -7.22 25.36
N LEU A 198 -27.72 -7.84 24.41
CA LEU A 198 -27.32 -7.87 23.00
C LEU A 198 -27.23 -6.46 22.40
N VAL A 199 -28.18 -5.57 22.71
CA VAL A 199 -28.15 -4.18 22.23
C VAL A 199 -26.99 -3.41 22.84
N ASN A 200 -26.72 -3.58 24.14
CA ASN A 200 -25.57 -2.94 24.80
C ASN A 200 -24.25 -3.43 24.20
N PHE A 201 -24.10 -4.75 24.03
CA PHE A 201 -22.93 -5.36 23.41
C PHE A 201 -22.71 -4.85 21.98
N LEU A 202 -23.75 -4.81 21.15
CA LEU A 202 -23.66 -4.29 19.77
C LEU A 202 -23.34 -2.80 19.75
N ARG A 203 -23.95 -1.99 20.64
CA ARG A 203 -23.67 -0.56 20.74
C ARG A 203 -22.21 -0.32 21.09
N ALA A 204 -21.68 -1.03 22.08
CA ALA A 204 -20.28 -0.94 22.47
C ALA A 204 -19.33 -1.48 21.38
N SER A 205 -19.73 -2.53 20.65
CA SER A 205 -18.96 -3.08 19.53
C SER A 205 -18.91 -2.16 18.30
N LEU A 206 -19.96 -1.37 18.08
CA LEU A 206 -20.10 -0.44 16.96
C LEU A 206 -19.67 0.99 17.27
N SER A 207 -19.55 1.34 18.55
CA SER A 207 -19.01 2.63 18.96
C SER A 207 -17.56 2.65 18.49
N GLU A 208 -17.23 3.54 17.54
CA GLU A 208 -15.91 3.61 16.91
C GLU A 208 -14.80 3.45 17.96
N PRO A 209 -13.93 2.43 17.85
CA PRO A 209 -12.69 2.43 18.61
C PRO A 209 -11.82 3.52 18.00
N GLN A 210 -12.02 4.78 18.42
CA GLN A 210 -11.08 5.85 18.09
C GLN A 210 -9.69 5.54 18.67
N SER A 211 -9.62 4.66 19.68
CA SER A 211 -8.39 4.15 20.25
C SER A 211 -8.26 2.63 20.09
N ARG A 212 -7.06 2.18 19.72
CA ARG A 212 -6.64 0.77 19.67
C ARG A 212 -6.55 0.14 21.08
N VAL A 213 -6.57 0.98 22.11
CA VAL A 213 -6.45 0.67 23.52
C VAL A 213 -7.64 1.29 24.24
N THR A 214 -8.27 0.55 25.14
CA THR A 214 -9.40 1.01 25.95
C THR A 214 -9.10 0.85 27.43
N ARG A 215 -9.85 1.55 28.28
CA ARG A 215 -9.77 1.35 29.73
C ARG A 215 -10.26 -0.05 30.07
N LEU A 216 -9.58 -0.71 31.00
CA LEU A 216 -9.96 -2.04 31.47
C LEU A 216 -11.39 -2.06 32.01
N ALA A 217 -11.82 -1.00 32.71
CA ALA A 217 -13.21 -0.86 33.15
C ALA A 217 -14.24 -0.93 32.00
N ASP A 218 -13.97 -0.26 30.88
CA ASP A 218 -14.88 -0.23 29.73
C ASP A 218 -14.91 -1.59 29.00
N GLU A 219 -13.74 -2.23 28.85
CA GLU A 219 -13.63 -3.59 28.32
C GLU A 219 -14.36 -4.60 29.23
N MET A 220 -14.23 -4.48 30.55
CA MET A 220 -14.87 -5.40 31.48
C MET A 220 -16.39 -5.26 31.47
N LYS A 221 -16.91 -4.03 31.35
CA LYS A 221 -18.35 -3.79 31.19
C LYS A 221 -18.91 -4.43 29.93
N LEU A 222 -18.17 -4.36 28.81
CA LEU A 222 -18.53 -5.08 27.58
C LEU A 222 -18.54 -6.60 27.80
N CYS A 223 -17.55 -7.12 28.52
CA CYS A 223 -17.47 -8.54 28.84
C CYS A 223 -18.61 -9.00 29.75
N GLU A 224 -19.06 -8.18 30.70
CA GLU A 224 -20.21 -8.46 31.56
C GLU A 224 -21.50 -8.65 30.74
N ASP A 225 -21.82 -7.72 29.84
CA ASP A 225 -22.99 -7.85 28.95
C ASP A 225 -22.90 -9.13 28.09
N TYR A 226 -21.72 -9.46 27.57
CA TYR A 226 -21.49 -10.70 26.83
C TYR A 226 -21.69 -11.95 27.69
N LEU A 227 -21.14 -11.95 28.91
CA LEU A 227 -21.24 -13.08 29.84
C LEU A 227 -22.67 -13.33 30.29
N GLU A 228 -23.45 -12.28 30.56
CA GLU A 228 -24.88 -12.42 30.90
C GLU A 228 -25.68 -13.04 29.74
N MET A 229 -25.40 -12.65 28.48
CA MET A 229 -25.99 -13.33 27.32
C MET A 229 -25.64 -14.82 27.27
N GLN A 230 -24.38 -15.17 27.54
CA GLN A 230 -23.96 -16.59 27.53
C GLN A 230 -24.52 -17.35 28.74
N ARG A 231 -24.69 -16.70 29.90
CA ARG A 231 -25.31 -17.29 31.08
C ARG A 231 -26.77 -17.65 30.83
N ILE A 232 -27.54 -16.78 30.18
CA ILE A 232 -28.92 -17.10 29.77
C ILE A 232 -28.94 -18.28 28.79
N ARG A 233 -27.94 -18.38 27.91
CA ARG A 233 -27.87 -19.44 26.89
C ARG A 233 -27.47 -20.81 27.44
N PHE A 234 -26.52 -20.84 28.37
CA PHE A 234 -25.93 -22.08 28.90
C PHE A 234 -26.46 -22.45 30.29
N GLU A 235 -27.22 -21.57 30.94
CA GLU A 235 -27.80 -21.79 32.26
C GLU A 235 -26.73 -22.31 33.25
N ASP A 236 -26.97 -23.44 33.90
CA ASP A 236 -26.04 -24.04 34.88
C ASP A 236 -24.84 -24.75 34.24
N ALA A 237 -24.80 -24.88 32.91
CA ALA A 237 -23.70 -25.54 32.19
C ALA A 237 -22.44 -24.66 32.06
N MET A 238 -22.50 -23.38 32.45
CA MET A 238 -21.35 -22.47 32.40
C MET A 238 -21.33 -21.53 33.60
N THR A 239 -20.16 -21.38 34.23
CA THR A 239 -19.94 -20.39 35.29
C THR A 239 -18.70 -19.58 34.99
N CYS A 240 -18.80 -18.26 35.13
CA CYS A 240 -17.68 -17.33 34.97
C CYS A 240 -17.49 -16.51 36.25
N HIS A 241 -16.25 -16.45 36.74
CA HIS A 241 -15.87 -15.61 37.87
C HIS A 241 -14.83 -14.58 37.44
N ILE A 242 -15.08 -13.31 37.76
CA ILE A 242 -14.17 -12.20 37.47
C ILE A 242 -13.66 -11.67 38.81
N ASP A 243 -12.33 -11.68 38.98
CA ASP A 243 -11.63 -11.24 40.18
C ASP A 243 -10.49 -10.27 39.82
N ILE A 244 -10.85 -9.00 39.65
CA ILE A 244 -9.91 -7.94 39.29
C ILE A 244 -9.98 -6.85 40.36
N PRO A 245 -8.84 -6.45 40.97
CA PRO A 245 -8.79 -5.35 41.94
C PRO A 245 -9.33 -4.04 41.35
N LYS A 246 -10.06 -3.26 42.15
CA LYS A 246 -10.72 -2.03 41.70
C LYS A 246 -9.73 -0.98 41.19
N GLU A 247 -8.54 -0.93 41.80
CA GLU A 247 -7.46 -0.03 41.43
C GLU A 247 -6.98 -0.33 40.00
N VAL A 248 -6.75 -1.61 39.70
CA VAL A 248 -6.34 -2.09 38.38
C VAL A 248 -7.44 -1.85 37.34
N LEU A 249 -8.70 -2.08 37.71
CA LEU A 249 -9.84 -1.84 36.83
C LEU A 249 -9.96 -0.36 36.41
N SER A 250 -9.64 0.56 37.32
CA SER A 250 -9.80 2.01 37.12
C SER A 250 -8.66 2.63 36.31
N ASP A 251 -7.41 2.21 36.59
CA ASP A 251 -6.21 2.82 36.02
C ASP A 251 -5.60 2.02 34.86
N GLY A 252 -6.03 0.76 34.70
CA GLY A 252 -5.50 -0.16 33.71
C GLY A 252 -6.06 0.07 32.31
N PHE A 253 -5.23 -0.21 31.31
CA PHE A 253 -5.61 -0.21 29.90
C PHE A 253 -5.33 -1.57 29.28
N VAL A 254 -6.12 -1.94 28.27
CA VAL A 254 -5.93 -3.16 27.49
C VAL A 254 -6.26 -2.90 26.02
N PRO A 255 -5.69 -3.66 25.07
CA PRO A 255 -6.13 -3.58 23.68
C PRO A 255 -7.62 -3.85 23.57
N SER A 256 -8.33 -3.05 22.76
CA SER A 256 -9.79 -3.16 22.64
C SER A 256 -10.21 -4.56 22.18
N PHE A 257 -11.30 -5.09 22.76
CA PHE A 257 -11.84 -6.43 22.52
C PHE A 257 -10.88 -7.58 22.84
N SER A 258 -9.80 -7.35 23.60
CA SER A 258 -8.85 -8.41 23.96
C SER A 258 -9.44 -9.39 24.96
N VAL A 259 -9.98 -8.92 26.09
CA VAL A 259 -10.58 -9.79 27.10
C VAL A 259 -11.82 -10.48 26.55
N GLN A 260 -12.64 -9.75 25.78
CA GLN A 260 -13.80 -10.33 25.09
C GLN A 260 -13.41 -11.49 24.16
N SER A 261 -12.34 -11.33 23.37
CA SER A 261 -11.87 -12.38 22.46
C SER A 261 -11.37 -13.62 23.22
N LEU A 262 -10.74 -13.43 24.39
CA LEU A 262 -10.30 -14.55 25.24
C LEU A 262 -11.49 -15.31 25.82
N LEU A 263 -12.52 -14.59 26.29
CA LEU A 263 -13.78 -15.19 26.76
C LEU A 263 -14.50 -15.95 25.65
N GLU A 264 -14.61 -15.36 24.45
CA GLU A 264 -15.20 -16.03 23.29
C GLU A 264 -14.44 -17.32 22.95
N ASN A 265 -13.11 -17.28 22.98
CA ASN A 265 -12.27 -18.45 22.73
C ASN A 265 -12.52 -19.56 23.78
N ALA A 266 -12.58 -19.20 25.06
CA ALA A 266 -12.86 -20.14 26.14
C ALA A 266 -14.26 -20.80 25.97
N ILE A 267 -15.28 -20.05 25.58
CA ILE A 267 -16.65 -20.58 25.42
C ILE A 267 -16.79 -21.40 24.13
N LYS A 268 -16.17 -20.98 23.03
CA LYS A 268 -16.34 -21.59 21.71
C LYS A 268 -15.65 -22.94 21.56
N HIS A 269 -14.49 -23.10 22.19
CA HIS A 269 -13.63 -24.28 22.02
C HIS A 269 -13.89 -25.37 23.06
N ASN A 270 -14.70 -25.09 24.07
CA ASN A 270 -15.07 -26.05 25.09
C ASN A 270 -16.52 -26.51 24.93
N GLU A 271 -16.78 -27.76 25.32
CA GLU A 271 -18.14 -28.22 25.60
C GLU A 271 -18.61 -27.63 26.94
N ALA A 272 -19.92 -27.49 27.10
CA ALA A 272 -20.55 -27.02 28.31
C ALA A 272 -21.83 -27.85 28.50
N THR A 273 -21.88 -28.64 29.57
CA THR A 273 -23.04 -29.47 29.91
C THR A 273 -23.32 -29.38 31.40
N GLU A 274 -24.55 -29.59 31.85
CA GLU A 274 -24.86 -29.60 33.30
C GLU A 274 -24.03 -30.63 34.07
N ALA A 275 -23.75 -31.80 33.47
CA ALA A 275 -22.96 -32.85 34.09
C ALA A 275 -21.46 -32.50 34.19
N SER A 276 -20.98 -31.56 33.36
CA SER A 276 -19.59 -31.13 33.30
C SER A 276 -19.55 -29.66 32.90
N PRO A 277 -19.76 -28.72 33.84
CA PRO A 277 -19.88 -27.31 33.51
C PRO A 277 -18.54 -26.72 33.06
N LEU A 278 -18.63 -25.72 32.17
CA LEU A 278 -17.49 -24.90 31.77
C LEU A 278 -17.23 -23.85 32.84
N LEU A 279 -16.04 -23.88 33.43
CA LEU A 279 -15.62 -22.96 34.48
C LEU A 279 -14.60 -21.99 33.89
N ILE A 280 -14.94 -20.70 33.89
CA ILE A 280 -14.08 -19.63 33.41
C ILE A 280 -13.72 -18.71 34.56
N ARG A 281 -12.45 -18.33 34.67
CA ARG A 281 -11.92 -17.41 35.67
C ARG A 281 -11.11 -16.32 34.98
N VAL A 282 -11.46 -15.07 35.22
CA VAL A 282 -10.69 -13.91 34.78
C VAL A 282 -10.13 -13.24 36.02
N PHE A 283 -8.81 -13.18 36.16
CA PHE A 283 -8.19 -12.60 37.35
C PHE A 283 -6.93 -11.81 37.04
N TYR A 284 -6.57 -10.90 37.95
CA TYR A 284 -5.32 -10.15 37.85
C TYR A 284 -4.17 -10.85 38.60
N ARG A 285 -2.99 -10.96 37.98
CA ARG A 285 -1.77 -11.48 38.59
C ARG A 285 -0.54 -10.76 38.02
N ASP A 286 0.24 -10.12 38.88
CA ASP A 286 1.57 -9.57 38.56
C ASP A 286 1.64 -8.69 37.29
N GLY A 287 0.62 -7.85 37.05
CA GLY A 287 0.54 -7.00 35.87
C GLY A 287 -0.18 -7.62 34.67
N TRP A 288 -0.72 -8.83 34.80
CA TRP A 288 -1.42 -9.55 33.74
C TRP A 288 -2.88 -9.82 34.11
N ILE A 289 -3.77 -9.69 33.13
CA ILE A 289 -5.11 -10.27 33.17
C ILE A 289 -5.02 -11.67 32.61
N VAL A 290 -5.39 -12.65 33.43
CA VAL A 290 -5.35 -14.07 33.11
C VAL A 290 -6.79 -14.56 32.92
N THR A 291 -7.08 -15.09 31.74
CA THR A 291 -8.32 -15.81 31.45
C THR A 291 -8.02 -17.31 31.45
N GLU A 292 -8.54 -18.01 32.45
CA GLU A 292 -8.37 -19.45 32.69
C GLU A 292 -9.70 -20.18 32.48
N ASN A 293 -9.68 -21.34 31.83
CA ASN A 293 -10.82 -22.24 31.76
C ASN A 293 -10.42 -23.70 32.00
N ASN A 294 -11.36 -24.53 32.47
CA ASN A 294 -11.17 -25.97 32.45
C ASN A 294 -11.19 -26.50 31.00
N LEU A 295 -10.29 -27.41 30.66
CA LEU A 295 -10.15 -27.98 29.32
C LEU A 295 -11.24 -29.04 29.07
N GLN A 296 -12.18 -28.72 28.19
CA GLN A 296 -13.26 -29.60 27.73
C GLN A 296 -13.35 -29.54 26.20
N ILE A 297 -12.30 -29.97 25.51
CA ILE A 297 -12.16 -29.79 24.04
C ILE A 297 -13.36 -30.35 23.29
N ARG A 298 -14.03 -29.47 22.53
CA ARG A 298 -15.17 -29.83 21.68
C ARG A 298 -14.73 -30.71 20.52
N LYS A 299 -15.29 -31.93 20.42
CA LYS A 299 -14.84 -32.96 19.46
C LYS A 299 -15.11 -32.63 17.98
N TYR A 300 -16.07 -31.76 17.72
CA TYR A 300 -16.42 -31.29 16.37
C TYR A 300 -16.43 -29.76 16.36
N ILE A 301 -15.42 -29.16 15.72
CA ILE A 301 -15.41 -27.72 15.42
C ILE A 301 -15.76 -27.61 13.93
N ASP A 302 -16.89 -26.97 13.60
CA ASP A 302 -17.40 -26.84 12.21
C ASP A 302 -16.47 -26.06 11.25
N ALA A 303 -15.33 -25.56 11.74
CA ALA A 303 -14.22 -25.06 10.94
C ALA A 303 -12.93 -25.04 11.78
N PRO A 304 -11.72 -25.14 11.21
CA PRO A 304 -10.49 -24.87 11.94
C PRO A 304 -10.42 -23.38 12.31
N SER A 305 -11.02 -23.04 13.45
CA SER A 305 -11.21 -21.67 13.94
C SER A 305 -10.07 -21.23 14.87
N GLY A 306 -8.82 -21.62 14.60
CA GLY A 306 -7.65 -21.08 15.31
C GLY A 306 -7.41 -19.58 15.04
N LYS A 307 -8.14 -18.99 14.08
CA LYS A 307 -7.95 -17.60 13.61
C LYS A 307 -8.23 -16.55 14.70
N GLY A 308 -9.17 -16.80 15.62
CA GLY A 308 -9.55 -15.81 16.64
C GLY A 308 -8.41 -15.47 17.60
N LEU A 309 -7.84 -16.50 18.24
CA LEU A 309 -6.69 -16.35 19.14
C LEU A 309 -5.44 -15.90 18.37
N ILE A 310 -5.19 -16.42 17.16
CA ILE A 310 -4.05 -15.98 16.32
C ILE A 310 -4.16 -14.48 15.99
N ASN A 311 -5.34 -14.01 15.59
CA ASN A 311 -5.57 -12.60 15.30
C ASN A 311 -5.39 -11.71 16.55
N LEU A 312 -5.80 -12.21 17.73
CA LEU A 312 -5.55 -11.52 18.99
C LEU A 312 -4.06 -11.43 19.29
N ILE A 313 -3.31 -12.52 19.17
CA ILE A 313 -1.86 -12.56 19.42
C ILE A 313 -1.14 -11.60 18.48
N GLU A 314 -1.46 -11.65 17.19
CA GLU A 314 -0.84 -10.77 16.19
C GLU A 314 -1.15 -9.29 16.46
N ARG A 315 -2.41 -8.97 16.76
CA ARG A 315 -2.84 -7.61 17.13
C ARG A 315 -2.14 -7.15 18.42
N TYR A 316 -2.06 -8.02 19.42
CA TYR A 316 -1.44 -7.73 20.70
C TYR A 316 0.05 -7.42 20.54
N ARG A 317 0.78 -8.23 19.75
CA ARG A 317 2.20 -8.03 19.45
C ARG A 317 2.46 -6.72 18.73
N ILE A 318 1.59 -6.34 17.80
CA ILE A 318 1.71 -5.06 17.06
C ILE A 318 1.53 -3.85 17.99
N LEU A 319 0.63 -3.94 18.97
CA LEU A 319 0.29 -2.81 19.84
C LEU A 319 1.24 -2.67 21.03
N THR A 320 1.66 -3.80 21.60
CA THR A 320 2.40 -3.82 22.88
C THR A 320 3.88 -4.17 22.72
N GLY A 321 4.28 -4.80 21.61
CA GLY A 321 5.62 -5.35 21.41
C GLY A 321 5.91 -6.62 22.23
N ASP A 322 5.03 -6.99 23.17
CA ASP A 322 5.12 -8.19 23.99
C ASP A 322 4.28 -9.34 23.37
N ASP A 323 4.64 -10.59 23.68
CA ASP A 323 3.84 -11.76 23.32
C ASP A 323 2.81 -12.08 24.42
N VAL A 324 1.67 -12.64 24.00
CA VAL A 324 0.66 -13.17 24.92
C VAL A 324 1.20 -14.46 25.56
N ILE A 325 1.02 -14.61 26.88
CA ILE A 325 1.45 -15.83 27.58
C ILE A 325 0.33 -16.86 27.51
N ILE A 326 0.60 -18.01 26.90
CA ILE A 326 -0.33 -19.13 26.81
C ILE A 326 0.21 -20.27 27.66
N SER A 327 -0.58 -20.73 28.64
CA SER A 327 -0.29 -21.90 29.45
C SER A 327 -1.38 -22.94 29.23
N GLN A 328 -0.97 -24.18 28.98
CA GLN A 328 -1.87 -25.33 28.90
C GLN A 328 -1.35 -26.43 29.82
N GLU A 329 -2.13 -26.73 30.86
CA GLU A 329 -1.87 -27.85 31.75
C GLU A 329 -2.82 -29.02 31.41
N GLN A 330 -2.79 -30.11 32.18
CA GLN A 330 -3.59 -31.31 31.90
C GLN A 330 -5.11 -31.04 31.89
N HIS A 331 -5.58 -30.09 32.71
CA HIS A 331 -7.01 -29.81 32.90
C HIS A 331 -7.38 -28.33 32.77
N THR A 332 -6.41 -27.45 32.56
CA THR A 332 -6.64 -26.00 32.47
C THR A 332 -5.96 -25.41 31.24
N PHE A 333 -6.60 -24.42 30.65
CA PHE A 333 -6.05 -23.58 29.59
C PHE A 333 -6.12 -22.13 30.06
N ALA A 334 -5.01 -21.42 30.01
CA ALA A 334 -4.91 -20.05 30.45
C ALA A 334 -4.20 -19.18 29.42
N VAL A 335 -4.76 -18.00 29.17
CA VAL A 335 -4.17 -16.99 28.30
C VAL A 335 -4.05 -15.69 29.09
N SER A 336 -2.86 -15.10 29.10
CA SER A 336 -2.56 -13.91 29.90
C SER A 336 -2.15 -12.74 29.01
N ILE A 337 -2.77 -11.59 29.24
CA ILE A 337 -2.47 -10.31 28.57
C ILE A 337 -2.03 -9.27 29.60
N LYS A 338 -0.98 -8.51 29.30
CA LYS A 338 -0.45 -7.48 30.19
C LYS A 338 -1.35 -6.26 30.23
N VAL A 339 -1.54 -5.71 31.43
CA VAL A 339 -2.21 -4.43 31.65
C VAL A 339 -1.24 -3.30 31.26
N LEU A 340 -1.71 -2.41 30.41
CA LEU A 340 -0.98 -1.24 29.94
C LEU A 340 -1.22 -0.05 30.88
N SER A 341 -0.21 0.81 31.01
CA SER A 341 -0.22 1.95 31.92
C SER A 341 -0.69 3.27 31.30
N ASN A 342 -0.91 3.33 29.98
CA ASN A 342 -1.40 4.51 29.27
C ASN A 342 -2.09 4.13 27.95
N GLU A 343 -3.04 4.94 27.51
CA GLU A 343 -3.73 4.90 26.20
C GLU A 343 -2.75 5.03 25.01
N GLY A 344 -1.59 5.68 25.23
CA GLY A 344 -0.57 5.96 24.21
C GLY A 344 0.61 4.98 24.13
N SER A 345 0.56 3.80 24.77
CA SER A 345 1.66 2.81 24.71
C SER A 345 1.74 2.06 23.36
N ASP A 346 1.33 2.70 22.26
CA ASP A 346 1.61 2.26 20.89
C ASP A 346 3.13 2.45 20.71
N HIS A 347 3.92 1.39 20.87
CA HIS A 347 5.37 1.43 20.64
C HIS A 347 5.66 1.68 19.16
N ARG A 348 5.55 2.95 18.73
CA ARG A 348 6.17 3.50 17.54
C ARG A 348 7.38 4.32 17.97
N GLY A 349 8.46 3.60 18.27
CA GLY A 349 9.83 4.11 18.14
C GLY A 349 10.34 3.78 16.75
#